data_AF-A0A2W4KPA0-F1
#
_entry.id   AF-A0A2W4KPA0-F1
#
_cell.length_a   1.000
_cell.length_b   1.000
_cell.length_c   1.000
_cell.angle_alpha   90.00
_cell.angle_beta   90.00
_cell.angle_gamma   90.00
#
_symmetry.space_group_name_H-M   'P 1'
#
loop_
_entity.id
_entity.type
_entity.pdbx_description
1 polymer ?
#
loop_
_entity_poly.entity_id
_entity_poly.type
_entity_poly.pdbx_seq_one_letter_code
_entity_poly.pdbx_strand_id
1 'polypeptide(L)'
;MPDFPWDKLRPYREKAARHPDGVVDLAIGTPVDPVPASVQAALSSVAEIPGYPYTYGPAELRAAVGGARARRPGDTGGEPPAGLRESGP
;
A
#
# COMPACT_ATOMS: atom_id res chain seq x y z
N MET A 1 22.69 10.51 6.07
CA MET A 1 21.54 10.36 5.14
C MET A 1 21.02 11.77 4.83
N PRO A 2 20.68 12.15 3.58
CA PRO A 2 20.03 13.43 3.32
C PRO A 2 18.66 13.51 3.98
N ASP A 3 18.25 14.73 4.37
CA ASP A 3 16.89 15.01 4.86
C ASP A 3 15.86 14.64 3.79
N PHE A 4 14.75 14.02 4.19
CA PHE A 4 13.66 13.73 3.26
C PHE A 4 12.99 15.04 2.81
N PRO A 5 12.35 15.07 1.62
CA PRO A 5 11.73 16.27 1.07
C PRO A 5 10.72 16.95 2.01
N TRP A 6 10.01 16.16 2.83
CA TRP A 6 9.03 16.66 3.80
C TRP A 6 9.65 17.15 5.11
N ASP A 7 10.90 16.78 5.44
CA ASP A 7 11.59 17.28 6.64
C ASP A 7 11.86 18.80 6.54
N LYS A 8 11.94 19.31 5.30
CA LYS A 8 12.01 20.74 4.99
C LYS A 8 10.73 21.50 5.34
N LEU A 9 9.60 20.80 5.54
CA LEU A 9 8.31 21.40 5.87
C LEU A 9 8.12 21.67 7.37
N ARG A 10 9.04 21.17 8.22
CA ARG A 10 8.98 21.30 9.68
C ARG A 10 8.83 22.76 10.18
N PRO A 11 9.59 23.76 9.70
CA PRO A 11 9.40 25.15 10.15
C PRO A 11 8.02 25.72 9.82
N TYR A 12 7.45 25.29 8.69
CA TYR A 12 6.12 25.73 8.26
C TYR A 12 5.02 25.05 9.09
N ARG A 13 5.20 23.77 9.45
CA ARG A 13 4.32 23.07 10.41
C ARG A 13 4.32 23.72 11.78
N GLU A 14 5.50 24.08 12.31
CA GLU A 14 5.63 24.75 13.60
C GLU A 14 4.97 26.13 13.63
N LYS A 15 5.01 26.85 12.51
CA LYS A 15 4.31 28.14 12.37
C LYS A 15 2.80 27.93 12.28
N ALA A 16 2.34 26.99 11.46
CA ALA A 16 0.93 26.69 11.29
C ALA A 16 0.31 26.22 12.61
N ALA A 17 1.00 25.38 13.40
CA ALA A 17 0.50 24.84 14.67
C ALA A 17 0.18 25.90 15.73
N ARG A 18 0.62 27.15 15.55
CA ARG A 18 0.29 28.29 16.42
C ARG A 18 -1.04 28.95 16.04
N HIS A 19 -1.70 28.51 14.98
CA HIS A 19 -2.98 29.06 14.55
C HIS A 19 -4.09 28.64 15.53
N PRO A 20 -4.92 29.58 16.03
CA PRO A 20 -5.90 29.31 17.08
C PRO A 20 -6.97 28.30 16.67
N ASP A 21 -7.32 28.23 15.38
CA ASP A 21 -8.33 27.32 14.84
C ASP A 21 -7.77 25.95 14.43
N GLY A 22 -6.48 25.69 14.68
CA GLY A 22 -5.80 24.48 14.24
C GLY A 22 -5.25 24.54 12.80
N VAL A 23 -4.84 23.38 12.28
CA VAL A 23 -4.12 23.25 11.00
C VAL A 23 -4.65 22.05 10.20
N VAL A 24 -4.77 22.23 8.88
CA VAL A 24 -4.97 21.13 7.94
C VAL A 24 -3.61 20.76 7.33
N ASP A 25 -3.12 19.54 7.63
CA ASP A 25 -1.84 19.06 7.08
C ASP A 25 -2.05 18.38 5.72
N LEU A 26 -1.66 19.07 4.65
CA LEU A 26 -1.69 18.57 3.26
C LEU A 26 -0.31 18.15 2.75
N ALA A 27 0.70 18.08 3.63
CA ALA A 27 2.07 17.75 3.24
C ALA A 27 2.31 16.25 3.08
N ILE A 28 1.41 15.41 3.62
CA ILE A 28 1.56 13.96 3.66
C ILE A 28 0.39 13.32 2.91
N GLY A 29 0.71 12.59 1.85
CA GLY A 29 -0.28 11.88 1.02
C GLY A 29 -0.74 10.55 1.61
N THR A 30 -0.49 10.28 2.90
CA THR A 30 -0.96 9.05 3.55
C THR A 30 -2.47 9.16 3.74
N PRO A 31 -3.27 8.20 3.24
CA PRO A 31 -4.71 8.16 3.49
C PRO A 31 -5.02 8.16 4.98
N VAL A 32 -6.05 8.91 5.39
CA VAL A 32 -6.49 8.99 6.79
C VAL A 32 -7.67 8.07 7.09
N ASP A 33 -8.28 7.48 6.06
CA ASP A 33 -9.41 6.58 6.20
C ASP A 33 -8.99 5.28 6.90
N PRO A 34 -9.86 4.70 7.75
CA PRO A 34 -9.59 3.41 8.37
C PRO A 34 -9.50 2.32 7.30
N VAL A 35 -8.60 1.36 7.52
CA VAL A 35 -8.51 0.16 6.67
C VAL A 35 -9.87 -0.57 6.69
N PRO A 36 -10.44 -0.98 5.54
CA PRO A 36 -11.72 -1.68 5.52
C PRO A 36 -11.73 -2.95 6.39
N ALA A 37 -12.81 -3.16 7.15
CA ALA A 37 -12.91 -4.27 8.11
C ALA A 37 -12.73 -5.65 7.45
N SER A 38 -13.18 -5.83 6.21
CA SER A 38 -12.98 -7.07 5.45
C SER A 38 -11.51 -7.40 5.20
N VAL A 39 -10.68 -6.38 4.96
CA VAL A 39 -9.23 -6.54 4.77
C VAL A 39 -8.57 -6.90 6.09
N GLN A 40 -8.95 -6.22 7.17
CA GLN A 40 -8.45 -6.53 8.51
C GLN A 40 -8.77 -7.98 8.90
N ALA A 41 -10.03 -8.41 8.71
CA ALA A 41 -10.46 -9.77 9.01
C ALA A 41 -9.74 -10.84 8.17
N ALA A 42 -9.56 -10.58 6.87
CA ALA A 42 -8.83 -11.51 5.99
C ALA A 42 -7.37 -11.69 6.45
N LEU A 43 -6.68 -10.60 6.81
CA LEU A 43 -5.31 -10.68 7.32
C LEU A 43 -5.24 -11.40 8.67
N SER A 44 -6.18 -11.13 9.58
CA SER A 44 -6.24 -11.80 10.88
C SER A 44 -6.53 -13.29 10.78
N SER A 45 -7.29 -13.73 9.77
CA SER A 45 -7.69 -15.13 9.60
C SER A 45 -6.56 -16.11 9.30
N VAL A 46 -5.35 -15.60 9.01
CA VAL A 46 -4.16 -16.40 8.68
C VAL A 46 -2.98 -16.10 9.60
N ALA A 47 -3.22 -15.38 10.71
CA ALA A 47 -2.17 -14.87 11.59
C ALA A 47 -1.38 -15.97 12.30
N GLU A 48 -1.98 -17.15 12.51
CA GLU A 48 -1.29 -18.31 13.09
C GLU A 48 -0.37 -19.06 12.11
N ILE A 49 -0.40 -18.74 10.81
CA ILE A 49 0.37 -19.44 9.78
C ILE A 49 1.76 -18.80 9.65
N PRO A 50 2.84 -19.47 10.09
CA PRO A 50 4.20 -18.98 9.89
C PRO A 50 4.68 -19.26 8.46
N GLY A 51 5.61 -18.44 7.95
CA GLY A 51 6.26 -18.76 6.68
C GLY A 51 7.04 -17.59 6.07
N TYR A 52 7.98 -17.93 5.20
CA TYR A 52 8.63 -16.95 4.33
C TYR A 52 7.81 -16.79 3.05
N PRO A 53 7.39 -15.58 2.68
CA PRO A 53 6.52 -15.39 1.52
C PRO A 53 7.26 -15.66 0.21
N TYR A 54 6.52 -16.08 -0.81
CA TYR A 54 7.03 -16.14 -2.18
C TYR A 54 7.39 -14.74 -2.68
N THR A 55 8.51 -14.60 -3.38
CA THR A 55 8.96 -13.33 -3.99
C THR A 55 7.90 -12.70 -4.89
N TYR A 56 7.12 -13.52 -5.60
CA TYR A 56 6.03 -13.08 -6.48
C TYR A 56 4.62 -13.30 -5.89
N GLY A 57 4.55 -13.61 -4.59
CA GLY A 57 3.32 -14.00 -3.91
C GLY A 57 2.72 -15.33 -4.39
N PRO A 58 1.63 -15.81 -3.76
CA PRO A 58 0.90 -17.00 -4.20
C PRO A 58 0.25 -16.82 -5.57
N ALA A 59 0.01 -17.93 -6.29
CA ALA A 59 -0.66 -17.90 -7.60
C ALA A 59 -2.07 -17.27 -7.53
N GLU A 60 -2.81 -17.59 -6.47
CA GLU A 60 -4.15 -17.05 -6.22
C GLU A 60 -4.15 -15.53 -6.07
N LEU A 61 -3.14 -14.96 -5.40
CA LEU A 61 -2.98 -13.51 -5.26
C LEU A 61 -2.79 -12.85 -6.63
N ARG A 62 -1.92 -13.41 -7.47
CA ARG A 62 -1.67 -12.88 -8.82
C ARG A 62 -2.93 -12.92 -9.69
N ALA A 63 -3.67 -14.03 -9.64
CA ALA A 63 -4.94 -14.17 -10.35
C ALA A 63 -5.99 -13.15 -9.87
N ALA A 64 -6.11 -12.96 -8.55
CA ALA A 64 -7.04 -11.99 -7.96
C ALA A 64 -6.70 -10.55 -8.37
N VAL A 65 -5.41 -10.18 -8.37
CA VAL A 65 -4.94 -8.86 -8.83
C VAL A 65 -5.28 -8.67 -10.31
N GLY A 66 -4.99 -9.65 -11.17
CA GLY A 66 -5.33 -9.60 -12.59
C GLY A 66 -6.83 -9.41 -12.83
N GLY A 67 -7.66 -10.18 -12.12
CA GLY A 67 -9.12 -10.05 -12.20
C GLY A 67 -9.63 -8.68 -11.70
N ALA A 68 -9.05 -8.13 -10.64
CA ALA A 68 -9.40 -6.80 -10.14
C ALA A 68 -9.04 -5.70 -11.14
N ARG A 69 -7.89 -5.84 -11.82
CA ARG A 69 -7.42 -4.93 -12.86
C ARG A 69 -8.33 -4.93 -14.08
N ALA A 70 -8.68 -6.11 -14.57
CA ALA A 70 -9.55 -6.29 -15.74
C ALA A 70 -10.95 -5.68 -15.57
N ARG A 71 -11.44 -5.52 -14.33
CA ARG A 71 -12.73 -4.87 -14.05
C ARG A 71 -12.66 -3.33 -14.08
N ARG A 72 -11.46 -2.73 -14.10
CA ARG A 72 -11.30 -1.28 -14.06
C ARG A 72 -11.27 -0.70 -15.47
N PRO A 73 -12.20 0.22 -15.81
CA PRO A 73 -12.16 0.91 -17.09
C PRO A 73 -10.84 1.70 -17.26
N GLY A 74 -10.23 1.62 -18.44
CA GLY A 74 -9.00 2.36 -18.77
C GLY A 74 -7.69 1.67 -18.39
N ASP A 75 -7.75 0.47 -17.80
CA ASP A 75 -6.55 -0.33 -17.59
C ASP A 75 -6.14 -1.05 -18.90
N THR A 76 -4.97 -0.71 -19.44
CA THR A 76 -4.48 -1.23 -20.72
C THR A 76 -3.66 -2.53 -20.59
N GLY A 77 -3.67 -3.19 -19.42
CA GLY A 77 -3.08 -4.51 -19.26
C GLY A 77 -1.57 -4.55 -19.53
N GLY A 78 -0.77 -3.87 -18.71
CA GLY A 78 0.66 -4.12 -18.64
C GLY A 78 0.94 -5.57 -18.20
N GLU A 79 1.89 -6.25 -18.84
CA GLU A 79 2.22 -7.64 -18.53
C GLU A 79 2.61 -7.78 -17.05
N PRO A 80 2.09 -8.79 -16.32
CA PRO A 80 2.61 -9.09 -14.99
C PRO A 80 4.11 -9.42 -15.10
N PRO A 81 4.94 -9.02 -14.12
CA PRO A 81 6.38 -9.31 -14.17
C PRO A 81 6.60 -10.81 -14.36
N ALA A 82 7.38 -11.18 -15.38
CA ALA A 82 7.66 -12.55 -15.77
C ALA A 82 8.13 -13.38 -14.58
N GLY A 83 7.29 -14.30 -14.12
CA GLY A 83 7.64 -15.26 -13.09
C GLY A 83 8.58 -16.33 -13.65
N LEU A 84 9.66 -16.64 -12.93
CA LEU A 84 10.39 -17.89 -13.16
C LEU A 84 9.39 -19.05 -13.06
N ARG A 85 9.45 -19.93 -14.06
CA ARG A 85 8.74 -21.21 -14.15
C ARG A 85 8.74 -21.88 -12.78
N GLU A 86 7.57 -22.36 -12.36
CA GLU A 86 7.40 -23.04 -11.09
C GLU A 86 8.38 -24.21 -11.02
N SER A 87 9.44 -24.08 -10.22
CA SER A 87 10.26 -25.22 -9.82
C SER A 87 9.46 -26.00 -8.78
N GLY A 88 8.66 -26.95 -9.26
CA GLY A 88 8.21 -28.07 -8.43
C GLY A 88 9.40 -28.97 -8.04
N PRO A 89 9.23 -29.85 -7.05
CA PRO A 89 10.18 -30.94 -6.82
C PRO A 89 10.30 -31.86 -8.05
#